data_AF-A0A2A2ITU0-F1
#
_entry.id   AF-A0A2A2ITU0-F1
#
_cell.length_a   1.000
_cell.length_b   1.000
_cell.length_c   1.000
_cell.angle_alpha   90.00
_cell.angle_beta   90.00
_cell.angle_gamma   90.00
#
_symmetry.space_group_name_H-M   'P 1'
#
loop_
_entity.id
_entity.type
_entity.pdbx_description
1 polymer ?
#
loop_
_entity_poly.entity_id
_entity_poly.type
_entity_poly.pdbx_seq_one_letter_code
_entity_poly.pdbx_strand_id
1 'polypeptide(L)'
;MNEHIIARESHSKATARGLNLTGLPLLGPVLRHPVFMTSLQLISVSLLLLAIGLGIFSEDRKDGLTVLLFWGIFWPLLTCVITPSLGPAFCAVCPHGALGKWLQRFSLKRRFPRALRGAWISLSLIFLGYWVLAFSAPSLLSASTQTTAWYFLLFTLFAVGCFLFYADMAYCKHICPLGRVLASHGKAGGLSIRTEQSDCSSCSTFECAKACHYHLSPFRFEERNNMDNCTLCLDCVQACDSAELHWMRPGKNLSQPIKRADPHDYWVIILILAIAGVGIQFLHGLQHTGLRDSLPWNVAGQWLHQSLALSTDTWNLSGLLALLLALLLTVPVATLGYRAAARLLKQPPQTLALDLAYALAPMAILGLIPHAVGTFAMKYGPALVNETGALLGYAWHAEPFAQRGDTWLKVVNLLPWLGILWSLRLTWQRASRWTTGKAQLLAIWALACAPIWLYSAVMLIKVAAFILLPLPHMHH
;
A
#
# COMPACT_ATOMS: atom_id res chain seq x y z
N MET A 1 -20.36 -13.07 -11.03
CA MET A 1 -19.36 -13.77 -10.19
C MET A 1 -20.02 -14.54 -9.02
N ASN A 2 -21.29 -14.95 -9.13
CA ASN A 2 -22.01 -15.60 -8.02
C ASN A 2 -22.17 -17.14 -8.18
N GLU A 3 -21.90 -17.73 -9.35
CA GLU A 3 -22.23 -19.16 -9.60
C GLU A 3 -21.06 -20.15 -9.48
N HIS A 4 -19.81 -19.70 -9.28
CA HIS A 4 -18.64 -20.60 -9.31
C HIS A 4 -18.02 -20.93 -7.94
N ILE A 5 -18.47 -20.27 -6.87
CA ILE A 5 -18.05 -20.61 -5.51
C ILE A 5 -19.02 -21.67 -5.01
N ILE A 6 -18.52 -22.82 -4.57
CA ILE A 6 -19.37 -23.85 -3.96
C ILE A 6 -20.02 -23.18 -2.75
N ALA A 7 -21.31 -22.86 -2.89
CA ALA A 7 -22.10 -22.15 -1.92
C ALA A 7 -22.20 -23.00 -0.65
N ARG A 8 -21.23 -22.85 0.26
CA ARG A 8 -21.60 -22.74 1.66
C ARG A 8 -22.12 -21.33 1.85
N GLU A 9 -23.37 -21.11 1.43
CA GLU A 9 -24.21 -20.12 2.07
C GLU A 9 -24.36 -20.57 3.52
N SER A 10 -23.37 -20.26 4.35
CA SER A 10 -23.72 -19.98 5.73
C SER A 10 -24.54 -18.69 5.63
N HIS A 11 -25.86 -18.82 5.70
CA HIS A 11 -26.68 -17.83 6.38
C HIS A 11 -26.17 -17.72 7.81
N SER A 12 -25.00 -17.10 7.95
CA SER A 12 -24.42 -16.78 9.22
C SER A 12 -25.16 -15.55 9.67
N LYS A 13 -26.25 -15.78 10.42
CA LYS A 13 -26.79 -14.84 11.41
C LYS A 13 -25.76 -14.51 12.51
N ALA A 14 -24.46 -14.70 12.29
CA ALA A 14 -23.44 -14.19 13.19
C ALA A 14 -23.13 -12.74 12.83
N THR A 15 -23.83 -11.83 13.50
CA THR A 15 -23.31 -10.55 13.97
C THR A 15 -21.93 -10.77 14.61
N ALA A 16 -20.89 -10.90 13.79
CA ALA A 16 -19.53 -10.82 14.26
C ALA A 16 -19.24 -9.34 14.50
N ARG A 17 -19.69 -8.87 15.68
CA ARG A 17 -19.57 -7.53 16.27
C ARG A 17 -18.14 -7.03 16.07
N GLY A 18 -17.96 -6.15 15.09
CA GLY A 18 -16.88 -5.17 15.19
C GLY A 18 -17.17 -4.25 16.37
N LEU A 19 -16.14 -3.62 16.91
CA LEU A 19 -16.36 -2.56 17.89
C LEU A 19 -16.86 -1.33 17.13
N ASN A 20 -18.10 -0.92 17.39
CA ASN A 20 -18.65 0.32 16.85
C ASN A 20 -17.92 1.51 17.49
N LEU A 21 -17.00 2.13 16.75
CA LEU A 21 -16.21 3.27 17.21
C LEU A 21 -17.06 4.53 17.33
N THR A 22 -18.06 4.66 16.46
CA THR A 22 -19.01 5.77 16.48
C THR A 22 -20.06 5.67 17.58
N GLY A 23 -20.24 4.48 18.17
CA GLY A 23 -21.11 4.24 19.32
C GLY A 23 -20.44 4.43 20.68
N LEU A 24 -19.13 4.69 20.73
CA LEU A 24 -18.42 4.95 21.97
C LEU A 24 -18.72 6.37 22.48
N PRO A 25 -18.92 6.58 23.81
CA PRO A 25 -19.41 7.85 24.35
C PRO A 25 -18.46 9.03 24.13
N LEU A 26 -17.14 8.79 24.15
CA LEU A 26 -16.13 9.84 23.95
C LEU A 26 -15.71 9.98 22.48
N LEU A 27 -15.56 8.86 21.78
CA LEU A 27 -15.02 8.83 20.42
C LEU A 27 -16.08 9.13 19.37
N GLY A 28 -17.33 8.70 19.61
CA GLY A 28 -18.45 8.85 18.69
C GLY A 28 -18.74 10.31 18.31
N PRO A 29 -18.93 11.22 19.29
CA PRO A 29 -19.15 12.63 19.01
C PRO A 29 -18.00 13.26 18.22
N VAL A 30 -16.75 12.93 18.55
CA VAL A 30 -15.56 13.46 17.85
C VAL A 30 -15.53 13.00 16.39
N LEU A 31 -15.78 11.71 16.12
CA LEU A 31 -15.78 11.17 14.76
C LEU A 31 -16.94 11.67 13.89
N ARG A 32 -18.10 11.91 14.51
CA ARG A 32 -19.29 12.47 13.85
C ARG A 32 -19.21 13.98 13.65
N HIS A 33 -18.31 14.66 14.37
CA HIS A 33 -18.16 16.10 14.23
C HIS A 33 -17.31 16.46 12.99
N PRO A 34 -17.80 17.31 12.06
CA PRO A 34 -17.09 17.60 10.82
C PRO A 34 -15.73 18.29 11.04
N VAL A 35 -15.62 19.12 12.08
CA VAL A 35 -14.38 19.86 12.39
C VAL A 35 -13.19 18.93 12.66
N PHE A 36 -13.42 17.73 13.21
CA PHE A 36 -12.31 16.80 13.48
C PHE A 36 -11.59 16.41 12.18
N MET A 37 -12.34 15.91 11.18
CA MET A 37 -11.76 15.51 9.90
C MET A 37 -11.25 16.71 9.10
N THR A 38 -11.98 17.83 9.12
CA THR A 38 -11.53 19.06 8.45
C THR A 38 -10.22 19.59 9.05
N SER A 39 -10.03 19.53 10.37
CA SER A 39 -8.80 19.99 11.03
C SER A 39 -7.61 19.14 10.62
N LEU A 40 -7.74 17.81 10.61
CA LEU A 40 -6.67 16.90 10.17
C LEU A 40 -6.28 17.12 8.70
N GLN A 41 -7.28 17.37 7.85
CA GLN A 41 -7.06 17.71 6.45
C GLN A 41 -6.34 19.05 6.27
N LEU A 42 -6.74 20.09 7.02
CA LEU A 42 -6.09 21.40 6.99
C LEU A 42 -4.65 21.34 7.47
N ILE A 43 -4.36 20.59 8.55
CA ILE A 43 -3.00 20.36 9.03
C ILE A 43 -2.17 19.68 7.94
N SER A 44 -2.71 18.65 7.30
CA SER A 44 -2.01 17.90 6.25
C SER A 44 -1.72 18.75 5.01
N VAL A 45 -2.67 19.60 4.58
CA VAL A 45 -2.46 20.56 3.48
C VAL A 45 -1.43 21.62 3.86
N SER A 46 -1.50 22.14 5.09
CA SER A 46 -0.54 23.14 5.58
C SER A 46 0.87 22.57 5.63
N LEU A 47 1.03 21.33 6.10
CA LEU A 47 2.31 20.63 6.12
C LEU A 47 2.84 20.39 4.70
N LEU A 48 1.97 20.04 3.74
CA LEU A 48 2.36 19.91 2.33
C LEU A 48 2.91 21.23 1.78
N LEU A 49 2.19 22.33 1.99
CA LEU A 49 2.59 23.66 1.51
C LEU A 49 3.88 24.13 2.17
N LEU A 50 4.02 23.91 3.49
CA LEU A 50 5.24 24.20 4.22
C LEU A 50 6.43 23.40 3.67
N ALA A 51 6.28 22.09 3.47
CA ALA A 51 7.35 21.24 2.95
C ALA A 51 7.81 21.66 1.55
N ILE A 52 6.88 22.02 0.66
CA ILE A 52 7.19 22.54 -0.68
C ILE A 52 7.87 23.91 -0.58
N GLY A 53 7.33 24.83 0.23
CA GLY A 53 7.89 26.16 0.42
C GLY A 53 9.32 26.10 0.95
N LEU A 54 9.56 25.31 1.99
CA LEU A 54 10.92 25.10 2.52
C LEU A 54 11.86 24.58 1.45
N GLY A 55 11.47 23.57 0.67
CA GLY A 55 12.39 23.02 -0.34
C GLY A 55 12.66 23.93 -1.54
N ILE A 56 11.78 24.88 -1.84
CA ILE A 56 12.00 25.87 -2.92
C ILE A 56 12.86 27.04 -2.43
N PHE A 57 12.66 27.49 -1.20
CA PHE A 57 13.29 28.72 -0.68
C PHE A 57 14.50 28.48 0.23
N SER A 58 14.70 27.28 0.76
CA SER A 58 15.89 26.93 1.53
C SER A 58 17.04 26.47 0.64
N GLU A 59 18.25 26.42 1.22
CA GLU A 59 19.41 25.82 0.56
C GLU A 59 19.15 24.36 0.17
N ASP A 60 19.71 23.95 -0.98
CA ASP A 60 19.55 22.61 -1.50
C ASP A 60 20.44 21.62 -0.74
N ARG A 61 19.83 20.55 -0.23
CA ARG A 61 20.51 19.55 0.60
C ARG A 61 19.86 18.17 0.51
N LYS A 62 20.61 17.15 0.91
CA LYS A 62 20.21 15.73 0.82
C LYS A 62 19.29 15.29 1.96
N ASP A 63 19.23 16.06 3.04
CA ASP A 63 18.71 15.66 4.35
C ASP A 63 17.82 16.74 4.99
N GLY A 64 17.38 17.73 4.21
CA GLY A 64 16.52 18.80 4.73
C GLY A 64 15.09 18.35 5.01
N LEU A 65 14.36 19.18 5.77
CA LEU A 65 13.01 18.87 6.25
C LEU A 65 12.04 18.43 5.12
N THR A 66 12.14 19.01 3.93
CA THR A 66 11.35 18.60 2.76
C THR A 66 11.54 17.13 2.40
N VAL A 67 12.79 16.66 2.32
CA VAL A 67 13.10 15.25 2.00
C VAL A 67 12.60 14.34 3.12
N LEU A 68 12.78 14.74 4.38
CA LEU A 68 12.38 13.96 5.54
C LEU A 68 10.86 13.84 5.68
N LEU A 69 10.10 14.91 5.43
CA LEU A 69 8.63 14.88 5.46
C LEU A 69 8.06 13.99 4.35
N PHE A 70 8.56 14.12 3.12
CA PHE A 70 8.03 13.39 1.96
C PHE A 70 8.51 11.95 1.84
N TRP A 71 9.76 11.66 2.16
CA TRP A 71 10.35 10.33 1.98
C TRP A 71 10.57 9.62 3.31
N GLY A 72 10.88 10.37 4.37
CA GLY A 72 11.18 9.84 5.70
C GLY A 72 9.95 9.49 6.54
N ILE A 73 8.90 10.32 6.56
CA ILE A 73 7.68 10.04 7.33
C ILE A 73 6.66 9.27 6.51
N PHE A 74 6.44 9.70 5.26
CA PHE A 74 5.34 9.23 4.43
C PHE A 74 5.32 7.70 4.28
N TRP A 75 6.42 7.10 3.84
CA TRP A 75 6.48 5.67 3.58
C TRP A 75 6.37 4.82 4.86
N PRO A 76 7.13 5.10 5.95
CA PRO A 76 6.97 4.37 7.21
C PRO A 76 5.58 4.54 7.82
N LEU A 77 5.03 5.76 7.85
CA LEU A 77 3.70 6.00 8.41
C LEU A 77 2.61 5.26 7.60
N LEU A 78 2.65 5.37 6.27
CA LEU A 78 1.68 4.74 5.37
C LEU A 78 1.78 3.21 5.40
N THR A 79 3.01 2.67 5.36
CA THR A 79 3.27 1.23 5.17
C THR A 79 3.23 0.45 6.48
N CYS A 80 3.71 1.03 7.58
CA CYS A 80 3.87 0.32 8.85
C CYS A 80 2.69 0.49 9.80
N VAL A 81 1.98 1.63 9.72
CA VAL A 81 0.93 1.97 10.69
C VAL A 81 -0.42 2.00 10.00
N ILE A 82 -0.59 2.86 8.99
CA ILE A 82 -1.94 3.17 8.53
C ILE A 82 -2.53 2.05 7.67
N THR A 83 -1.83 1.58 6.64
CA THR A 83 -2.39 0.57 5.73
C THR A 83 -2.69 -0.79 6.40
N PRO A 84 -1.76 -1.42 7.14
CA PRO A 84 -2.02 -2.72 7.76
C PRO A 84 -3.04 -2.65 8.90
N SER A 85 -3.13 -1.54 9.63
CA SER A 85 -3.99 -1.43 10.81
C SER A 85 -5.33 -0.76 10.49
N LEU A 86 -5.30 0.38 9.79
CA LEU A 86 -6.45 1.26 9.55
C LEU A 86 -6.97 1.18 8.10
N GLY A 87 -6.35 0.39 7.23
CA GLY A 87 -6.75 0.28 5.82
C GLY A 87 -6.46 1.57 5.04
N PRO A 88 -7.37 2.04 4.17
CA PRO A 88 -7.13 3.23 3.35
C PRO A 88 -7.28 4.56 4.12
N ALA A 89 -7.29 4.56 5.46
CA ALA A 89 -7.57 5.74 6.28
C ALA A 89 -6.62 6.93 6.04
N PHE A 90 -5.41 6.71 5.54
CA PHE A 90 -4.52 7.81 5.15
C PHE A 90 -5.17 8.70 4.07
N CYS A 91 -5.93 8.11 3.15
CA CYS A 91 -6.63 8.84 2.11
C CYS A 91 -7.75 9.74 2.66
N ALA A 92 -8.20 9.55 3.91
CA ALA A 92 -9.15 10.44 4.56
C ALA A 92 -8.53 11.81 4.87
N VAL A 93 -7.24 11.82 5.21
CA VAL A 93 -6.49 13.01 5.65
C VAL A 93 -5.47 13.50 4.63
N CYS A 94 -5.25 12.75 3.54
CA CYS A 94 -4.21 13.11 2.58
C CYS A 94 -4.48 14.48 1.94
N PRO A 95 -3.43 15.30 1.73
CA PRO A 95 -3.61 16.68 1.30
C PRO A 95 -4.23 16.78 -0.09
N HIS A 96 -3.91 15.87 -1.02
CA HIS A 96 -4.55 15.84 -2.33
C HIS A 96 -6.05 15.52 -2.25
N GLY A 97 -6.46 14.60 -1.38
CA GLY A 97 -7.87 14.26 -1.18
C GLY A 97 -8.66 15.44 -0.60
N ALA A 98 -8.07 16.12 0.40
CA ALA A 98 -8.63 17.34 0.99
C ALA A 98 -8.81 18.46 -0.04
N LEU A 99 -7.76 18.77 -0.80
CA LEU A 99 -7.82 19.74 -1.91
C LEU A 99 -8.88 19.33 -2.94
N GLY A 100 -8.94 18.05 -3.30
CA GLY A 100 -9.94 17.52 -4.22
C GLY A 100 -11.36 17.78 -3.75
N LYS A 101 -11.71 17.44 -2.50
CA LYS A 101 -13.05 17.69 -1.95
C LYS A 101 -13.48 19.16 -2.06
N TRP A 102 -12.54 20.07 -1.78
CA TRP A 102 -12.79 21.51 -1.88
C TRP A 102 -12.93 21.96 -3.35
N LEU A 103 -12.02 21.53 -4.22
CA LEU A 103 -11.97 21.90 -5.64
C LEU A 103 -13.13 21.34 -6.47
N GLN A 104 -13.74 20.22 -6.07
CA GLN A 104 -14.87 19.62 -6.81
C GLN A 104 -16.08 20.56 -6.91
N ARG A 105 -16.20 21.55 -6.01
CA ARG A 105 -17.23 22.60 -6.09
C ARG A 105 -17.10 23.46 -7.36
N PHE A 106 -15.87 23.62 -7.85
CA PHE A 106 -15.52 24.40 -9.05
C PHE A 106 -15.22 23.52 -10.26
N SER A 107 -15.45 22.20 -10.16
CA SER A 107 -15.13 21.27 -11.23
C SER A 107 -16.05 21.44 -12.44
N LEU A 108 -15.51 21.25 -13.64
CA LEU A 108 -16.26 21.12 -14.90
C LEU A 108 -17.13 19.85 -14.94
N LYS A 109 -17.00 18.96 -13.94
CA LYS A 109 -17.76 17.72 -13.77
C LYS A 109 -17.73 16.81 -15.02
N ARG A 110 -16.63 16.84 -15.79
CA ARG A 110 -16.50 15.92 -16.94
C ARG A 110 -16.34 14.49 -16.44
N ARG A 111 -16.98 13.55 -17.13
CA ARG A 111 -16.85 12.12 -16.83
C ARG A 111 -15.46 11.65 -17.25
N PHE A 112 -14.82 10.87 -16.38
CA PHE A 112 -13.53 10.27 -16.71
C PHE A 112 -13.70 9.26 -17.87
N PRO A 113 -12.85 9.31 -18.91
CA PRO A 113 -13.02 8.50 -20.12
C PRO A 113 -13.04 7.01 -19.81
N ARG A 114 -14.02 6.29 -20.39
CA ARG A 114 -14.28 4.88 -20.05
C ARG A 114 -13.09 3.97 -20.32
N ALA A 115 -12.33 4.25 -21.39
CA ALA A 115 -11.15 3.49 -21.80
C ALA A 115 -9.98 3.60 -20.83
N LEU A 116 -9.90 4.70 -20.06
CA LEU A 116 -8.82 4.94 -19.11
C LEU A 116 -9.18 4.53 -17.67
N ARG A 117 -10.45 4.14 -17.42
CA ARG A 117 -10.89 3.68 -16.10
C ARG A 117 -10.18 2.37 -15.75
N GLY A 118 -9.75 2.28 -14.50
CA GLY A 118 -9.10 1.09 -13.96
C GLY A 118 -7.86 1.47 -13.16
N ALA A 119 -6.92 0.54 -13.09
CA ALA A 119 -5.67 0.71 -12.34
C ALA A 119 -4.47 1.10 -13.21
N TRP A 120 -4.54 0.94 -14.53
CA TRP A 120 -3.34 0.99 -15.38
C TRP A 120 -2.63 2.35 -15.34
N ILE A 121 -3.34 3.47 -15.35
CA ILE A 121 -2.71 4.80 -15.22
C ILE A 121 -2.01 4.93 -13.86
N SER A 122 -2.72 4.63 -12.78
CA SER A 122 -2.17 4.62 -11.41
C SER A 122 -0.93 3.72 -11.30
N LEU A 123 -1.01 2.50 -11.83
CA LEU A 123 0.09 1.52 -11.84
C LEU A 123 1.27 1.97 -12.69
N SER A 124 1.04 2.54 -13.88
CA SER A 124 2.09 3.07 -14.73
C SER A 124 2.78 4.27 -14.08
N LEU A 125 2.03 5.16 -13.42
CA LEU A 125 2.60 6.31 -12.72
C LEU A 125 3.45 5.89 -11.51
N ILE A 126 2.98 4.95 -10.68
CA ILE A 126 3.81 4.46 -9.56
C ILE A 126 5.00 3.63 -10.05
N PHE A 127 4.81 2.82 -11.09
CA PHE A 127 5.87 1.96 -11.62
C PHE A 127 6.97 2.78 -12.30
N LEU A 128 6.64 3.60 -13.28
CA LEU A 128 7.61 4.39 -14.03
C LEU A 128 8.05 5.64 -13.26
N GLY A 129 7.11 6.36 -12.65
CA GLY A 129 7.36 7.65 -12.00
C GLY A 129 7.92 7.56 -10.58
N TYR A 130 7.94 6.37 -9.98
CA TYR A 130 8.58 6.15 -8.68
C TYR A 130 9.49 4.93 -8.68
N TRP A 131 9.00 3.71 -8.96
CA TRP A 131 9.79 2.50 -8.76
C TRP A 131 10.99 2.36 -9.70
N VAL A 132 10.82 2.62 -10.99
CA VAL A 132 11.93 2.60 -11.96
C VAL A 132 12.99 3.61 -11.52
N LEU A 133 12.59 4.86 -11.25
CA LEU A 133 13.51 5.90 -10.80
C LEU A 133 14.17 5.55 -9.45
N ALA A 134 13.43 5.03 -8.48
CA ALA A 134 13.97 4.64 -7.17
C ALA A 134 15.01 3.50 -7.28
N PHE A 135 14.82 2.56 -8.21
CA PHE A 135 15.75 1.45 -8.41
C PHE A 135 16.91 1.80 -9.37
N SER A 136 16.66 2.62 -10.40
CA SER A 136 17.64 2.93 -11.45
C SER A 136 18.41 4.23 -11.21
N ALA A 137 17.84 5.20 -10.51
CA ALA A 137 18.41 6.53 -10.33
C ALA A 137 17.86 7.21 -9.06
N PRO A 138 18.09 6.62 -7.86
CA PRO A 138 17.53 7.12 -6.60
C PRO A 138 17.94 8.58 -6.30
N SER A 139 19.09 9.02 -6.82
CA SER A 139 19.57 10.39 -6.69
C SER A 139 18.67 11.43 -7.36
N LEU A 140 17.91 11.05 -8.40
CA LEU A 140 17.01 11.98 -9.11
C LEU A 140 15.74 12.33 -8.31
N LEU A 141 15.38 11.55 -7.29
CA LEU A 141 14.15 11.77 -6.52
C LEU A 141 14.41 12.38 -5.15
N SER A 142 15.37 11.85 -4.41
CA SER A 142 15.51 12.14 -2.97
C SER A 142 16.88 12.68 -2.57
N ALA A 143 17.75 13.06 -3.52
CA ALA A 143 19.07 13.63 -3.19
C ALA A 143 19.08 15.17 -3.09
N SER A 144 17.94 15.82 -3.27
CA SER A 144 17.84 17.29 -3.27
C SER A 144 16.47 17.70 -2.72
N THR A 145 16.47 18.65 -1.78
CA THR A 145 15.26 19.29 -1.23
C THR A 145 14.51 20.02 -2.32
N GLN A 146 15.24 20.72 -3.21
CA GLN A 146 14.64 21.47 -4.31
C GLN A 146 13.99 20.56 -5.36
N THR A 147 14.68 19.48 -5.73
CA THR A 147 14.14 18.47 -6.66
C THR A 147 12.90 17.80 -6.09
N THR A 148 12.93 17.43 -4.80
CA THR A 148 11.78 16.88 -4.10
C THR A 148 10.61 17.86 -4.10
N ALA A 149 10.85 19.13 -3.78
CA ALA A 149 9.81 20.15 -3.74
C ALA A 149 9.15 20.37 -5.11
N TRP A 150 9.93 20.49 -6.18
CA TRP A 150 9.41 20.62 -7.55
C TRP A 150 8.61 19.38 -7.97
N TYR A 151 9.11 18.18 -7.66
CA TYR A 151 8.40 16.93 -7.94
C TYR A 151 7.00 16.93 -7.30
N PHE A 152 6.92 17.19 -5.99
CA PHE A 152 5.63 17.19 -5.28
C PHE A 152 4.75 18.39 -5.63
N LEU A 153 5.32 19.54 -5.99
CA LEU A 153 4.58 20.70 -6.48
C LEU A 153 3.92 20.38 -7.82
N LEU A 154 4.68 19.92 -8.83
CA LEU A 154 4.15 19.56 -10.14
C LEU A 154 3.11 18.45 -10.04
N PHE A 155 3.38 17.44 -9.21
CA PHE A 155 2.44 16.36 -8.94
C PHE A 155 1.14 16.87 -8.29
N THR A 156 1.23 17.82 -7.36
CA THR A 156 0.08 18.47 -6.73
C THR A 156 -0.71 19.32 -7.73
N LEU A 157 -0.04 20.11 -8.56
CA LEU A 157 -0.68 20.91 -9.62
C LEU A 157 -1.40 20.01 -10.63
N PHE A 158 -0.80 18.88 -11.01
CA PHE A 158 -1.46 17.89 -11.86
C PHE A 158 -2.72 17.29 -11.21
N ALA A 159 -2.65 16.96 -9.92
CA ALA A 159 -3.81 16.48 -9.16
C ALA A 159 -4.93 17.53 -9.12
N VAL A 160 -4.59 18.79 -8.83
CA VAL A 160 -5.52 19.94 -8.84
C VAL A 160 -6.20 20.08 -10.20
N GLY A 161 -5.43 20.05 -11.29
CA GLY A 161 -5.97 20.08 -12.65
C GLY A 161 -6.96 18.94 -12.93
N CYS A 162 -6.63 17.72 -12.49
CA CYS A 162 -7.54 16.58 -12.61
C CYS A 162 -8.84 16.76 -11.80
N PHE A 163 -8.78 17.34 -10.60
CA PHE A 163 -9.96 17.61 -9.78
C PHE A 163 -10.85 18.71 -10.36
N LEU A 164 -10.27 19.75 -10.98
CA LEU A 164 -11.02 20.81 -11.65
C LEU A 164 -11.67 20.31 -12.95
N PHE A 165 -11.09 19.33 -13.63
CA PHE A 165 -11.61 18.85 -14.91
C PHE A 165 -12.61 17.70 -14.76
N TYR A 166 -12.31 16.71 -13.91
CA TYR A 166 -13.09 15.48 -13.78
C TYR A 166 -13.96 15.43 -12.52
N ALA A 167 -15.12 14.79 -12.64
CA ALA A 167 -16.03 14.54 -11.52
C ALA A 167 -15.58 13.37 -10.61
N ASP A 168 -16.29 13.21 -9.50
CA ASP A 168 -16.34 12.00 -8.66
C ASP A 168 -15.00 11.56 -8.08
N MET A 169 -14.10 12.50 -7.82
CA MET A 169 -12.75 12.20 -7.35
C MET A 169 -11.99 11.25 -8.27
N ALA A 170 -12.16 11.40 -9.60
CA ALA A 170 -11.54 10.55 -10.61
C ALA A 170 -10.02 10.43 -10.47
N TYR A 171 -9.32 11.50 -10.06
CA TYR A 171 -7.90 11.45 -9.75
C TYR A 171 -7.61 10.37 -8.69
N CYS A 172 -8.28 10.42 -7.54
CA CYS A 172 -8.08 9.44 -6.47
C CYS A 172 -8.46 8.00 -6.89
N LYS A 173 -9.48 7.84 -7.75
CA LYS A 173 -9.97 6.53 -8.20
C LYS A 173 -9.10 5.86 -9.26
N HIS A 174 -8.54 6.63 -10.19
CA HIS A 174 -7.95 6.09 -11.43
C HIS A 174 -6.52 6.54 -11.71
N ILE A 175 -6.10 7.70 -11.20
CA ILE A 175 -4.84 8.35 -11.57
C ILE A 175 -3.83 8.29 -10.42
N CYS A 176 -4.28 8.51 -9.18
CA CYS A 176 -3.42 8.56 -8.00
C CYS A 176 -2.57 7.28 -7.92
N PRO A 177 -1.22 7.37 -7.90
CA PRO A 177 -0.31 6.23 -7.86
C PRO A 177 -0.59 5.27 -6.69
N LEU A 178 -1.08 5.82 -5.57
CA LEU A 178 -1.37 5.06 -4.35
C LEU A 178 -2.83 4.68 -4.20
N GLY A 179 -3.76 5.35 -4.88
CA GLY A 179 -5.19 5.18 -4.67
C GLY A 179 -5.61 3.72 -4.85
N ARG A 180 -5.17 3.09 -5.95
CA ARG A 180 -5.48 1.70 -6.21
C ARG A 180 -4.73 0.72 -5.30
N VAL A 181 -3.47 1.00 -5.00
CA VAL A 181 -2.65 0.17 -4.09
C VAL A 181 -3.30 0.11 -2.70
N LEU A 182 -3.75 1.25 -2.19
CA LEU A 182 -4.42 1.35 -0.89
C LEU A 182 -5.82 0.74 -0.91
N ALA A 183 -6.58 0.86 -2.01
CA ALA A 183 -7.89 0.21 -2.14
C ALA A 183 -7.81 -1.33 -2.16
N SER A 184 -6.74 -1.89 -2.73
CA SER A 184 -6.52 -3.35 -2.80
C SER A 184 -5.92 -3.91 -1.52
N HIS A 185 -4.86 -3.29 -0.99
CA HIS A 185 -4.14 -3.75 0.20
C HIS A 185 -4.84 -3.33 1.51
N GLY A 186 -5.55 -2.20 1.51
CA GLY A 186 -6.29 -1.69 2.67
C GLY A 186 -7.43 -2.60 3.13
N LYS A 187 -7.82 -3.61 2.32
CA LYS A 187 -8.74 -4.68 2.74
C LYS A 187 -8.16 -5.56 3.87
N ALA A 188 -6.84 -5.51 4.09
CA ALA A 188 -6.18 -6.11 5.25
C ALA A 188 -6.43 -5.32 6.56
N GLY A 189 -6.78 -4.04 6.48
CA GLY A 189 -7.01 -3.18 7.63
C GLY A 189 -8.24 -3.55 8.47
N GLY A 190 -8.31 -2.99 9.67
CA GLY A 190 -9.40 -3.20 10.61
C GLY A 190 -10.59 -2.24 10.46
N LEU A 191 -10.38 -1.01 9.97
CA LEU A 191 -11.47 -0.04 9.84
C LEU A 191 -12.42 -0.38 8.68
N SER A 192 -13.71 -0.36 8.97
CA SER A 192 -14.78 -0.53 7.98
C SER A 192 -15.94 0.39 8.27
N ILE A 193 -16.48 1.02 7.23
CA ILE A 193 -17.80 1.66 7.29
C ILE A 193 -18.85 0.56 7.14
N ARG A 194 -19.85 0.60 8.01
CA ARG A 194 -21.00 -0.30 8.02
C ARG A 194 -22.28 0.51 8.21
N THR A 195 -23.40 -0.01 7.78
CA THR A 195 -24.72 0.60 7.92
C THR A 195 -25.71 -0.36 8.56
N GLU A 196 -26.54 0.15 9.45
CA GLU A 196 -27.65 -0.63 10.02
C GLU A 196 -28.68 -0.98 8.93
N GLN A 197 -28.88 -2.27 8.70
CA GLN A 197 -29.63 -2.77 7.54
C GLN A 197 -31.14 -2.66 7.75
N SER A 198 -31.62 -2.69 9.00
CA SER A 198 -33.02 -2.42 9.31
C SER A 198 -33.42 -1.02 8.84
N ASP A 199 -32.58 -0.04 9.16
CA ASP A 199 -32.82 1.37 8.82
C ASP A 199 -32.70 1.58 7.32
N CYS A 200 -31.68 0.97 6.70
CA CYS A 200 -31.44 1.07 5.26
C CYS A 200 -32.56 0.43 4.42
N SER A 201 -33.27 -0.57 4.94
CA SER A 201 -34.33 -1.26 4.20
C SER A 201 -35.55 -0.40 3.90
N SER A 202 -35.81 0.62 4.73
CA SER A 202 -36.92 1.57 4.58
C SER A 202 -36.45 2.99 4.22
N CYS A 203 -35.14 3.19 4.04
CA CYS A 203 -34.54 4.50 3.75
C CYS A 203 -34.88 4.97 2.32
N SER A 204 -35.48 6.16 2.21
CA SER A 204 -35.77 6.82 0.92
C SER A 204 -34.86 8.03 0.65
N THR A 205 -34.15 8.54 1.66
CA THR A 205 -33.35 9.77 1.57
C THR A 205 -31.95 9.53 1.02
N PHE A 206 -31.33 8.38 1.33
CA PHE A 206 -29.98 8.00 0.89
C PHE A 206 -28.89 9.06 1.20
N GLU A 207 -29.01 9.76 2.33
CA GLU A 207 -28.08 10.83 2.71
C GLU A 207 -26.62 10.37 2.75
N CYS A 208 -26.36 9.13 3.19
CA CYS A 208 -25.01 8.54 3.20
C CYS A 208 -24.38 8.44 1.80
N ALA A 209 -25.19 8.19 0.76
CA ALA A 209 -24.72 8.10 -0.62
C ALA A 209 -24.55 9.49 -1.25
N LYS A 210 -25.47 10.42 -0.95
CA LYS A 210 -25.38 11.83 -1.41
C LYS A 210 -24.16 12.55 -0.84
N ALA A 211 -23.81 12.29 0.43
CA ALA A 211 -22.64 12.87 1.08
C ALA A 211 -21.31 12.31 0.53
N CYS A 212 -21.32 11.18 -0.17
CA CYS A 212 -20.10 10.56 -0.66
C CYS A 212 -19.59 11.25 -1.95
N HIS A 213 -18.52 12.04 -1.84
CA HIS A 213 -17.83 12.66 -3.00
C HIS A 213 -17.32 11.65 -4.04
N TYR A 214 -17.15 10.38 -3.65
CA TYR A 214 -16.76 9.30 -4.54
C TYR A 214 -17.96 8.61 -5.20
N HIS A 215 -19.20 9.06 -4.96
CA HIS A 215 -20.44 8.44 -5.45
C HIS A 215 -20.49 6.93 -5.20
N LEU A 216 -20.04 6.51 -4.01
CA LEU A 216 -20.17 5.14 -3.54
C LEU A 216 -21.53 4.95 -2.86
N SER A 217 -21.90 3.69 -2.61
CA SER A 217 -23.13 3.32 -1.92
C SER A 217 -22.78 2.63 -0.60
N PRO A 218 -22.54 3.39 0.51
CA PRO A 218 -22.13 2.82 1.79
C PRO A 218 -23.05 1.69 2.28
N PHE A 219 -24.36 1.84 2.05
CA PHE A 219 -25.38 0.84 2.41
C PHE A 219 -25.25 -0.54 1.74
N ARG A 220 -24.33 -0.70 0.78
CA ARG A 220 -24.05 -1.99 0.11
C ARG A 220 -22.67 -2.57 0.45
N PHE A 221 -21.90 -1.95 1.34
CA PHE A 221 -20.53 -2.38 1.62
C PHE A 221 -20.49 -3.77 2.26
N GLU A 222 -21.41 -4.08 3.15
CA GLU A 222 -21.50 -5.37 3.84
C GLU A 222 -21.98 -6.48 2.92
N GLU A 223 -23.02 -6.22 2.14
CA GLU A 223 -23.55 -7.17 1.16
C GLU A 223 -22.45 -7.63 0.20
N ARG A 224 -21.53 -6.71 -0.13
CA ARG A 224 -20.42 -6.93 -1.04
C ARG A 224 -19.13 -7.41 -0.36
N ASN A 225 -19.04 -7.32 0.97
CA ASN A 225 -17.77 -7.41 1.70
C ASN A 225 -16.68 -6.56 1.02
N ASN A 226 -17.05 -5.33 0.59
CA ASN A 226 -16.19 -4.49 -0.23
C ASN A 226 -16.60 -3.02 -0.15
N MET A 227 -15.69 -2.18 0.36
CA MET A 227 -15.85 -0.71 0.36
C MET A 227 -15.33 -0.04 -0.93
N ASP A 228 -14.88 -0.83 -1.91
CA ASP A 228 -14.33 -0.36 -3.19
C ASP A 228 -13.22 0.70 -3.00
N ASN A 229 -13.36 1.90 -3.55
CA ASN A 229 -12.39 3.00 -3.43
C ASN A 229 -12.71 3.95 -2.25
N CYS A 230 -13.43 3.48 -1.22
CA CYS A 230 -13.71 4.28 -0.03
C CYS A 230 -12.40 4.68 0.67
N THR A 231 -12.28 5.97 1.00
CA THR A 231 -11.10 6.53 1.67
C THR A 231 -11.25 6.64 3.18
N LEU A 232 -12.36 6.16 3.75
CA LEU A 232 -12.71 6.31 5.17
C LEU A 232 -12.75 7.78 5.63
N CYS A 233 -13.20 8.69 4.77
CA CYS A 233 -13.29 10.12 5.04
C CYS A 233 -14.42 10.53 6.00
N LEU A 234 -15.28 9.57 6.37
CA LEU A 234 -16.42 9.70 7.30
C LEU A 234 -17.55 10.66 6.90
N ASP A 235 -17.53 11.29 5.73
CA ASP A 235 -18.63 12.17 5.29
C ASP A 235 -20.01 11.47 5.36
N CYS A 236 -20.08 10.19 4.99
CA CYS A 236 -21.32 9.42 5.07
C CYS A 236 -21.76 9.08 6.50
N VAL A 237 -20.81 8.97 7.44
CA VAL A 237 -21.06 8.74 8.88
C VAL A 237 -21.55 10.03 9.54
N GLN A 238 -21.07 11.19 9.07
CA GLN A 238 -21.50 12.50 9.55
C GLN A 238 -22.89 12.88 9.01
N ALA A 239 -23.26 12.38 7.83
CA ALA A 239 -24.54 12.70 7.19
C ALA A 239 -25.69 11.74 7.51
N CYS A 240 -25.42 10.55 8.07
CA CYS A 240 -26.42 9.52 8.27
C CYS A 240 -26.17 8.74 9.56
N ASP A 241 -27.14 8.75 10.47
CA ASP A 241 -27.01 8.12 11.78
C ASP A 241 -26.82 6.61 11.71
N SER A 242 -27.42 5.95 10.72
CA SER A 242 -27.29 4.52 10.49
C SER A 242 -25.92 4.13 9.92
N ALA A 243 -25.10 5.08 9.45
CA ALA A 243 -23.75 4.81 8.97
C ALA A 243 -22.72 4.93 10.10
N GLU A 244 -21.96 3.87 10.32
CA GLU A 244 -21.10 3.69 11.48
C GLU A 244 -19.68 3.30 11.07
N LEU A 245 -18.70 3.74 11.86
CA LEU A 245 -17.32 3.28 11.73
C LEU A 245 -17.07 2.13 12.72
N HIS A 246 -16.64 0.99 12.20
CA HIS A 246 -16.36 -0.21 12.98
C HIS A 246 -14.87 -0.56 12.95
N TRP A 247 -14.34 -0.96 14.11
CA TRP A 247 -13.08 -1.69 14.20
C TRP A 247 -13.35 -3.19 14.09
N MET A 248 -12.94 -3.75 12.96
CA MET A 248 -12.97 -5.17 12.64
C MET A 248 -11.62 -5.80 12.93
N ARG A 249 -11.59 -7.11 13.14
CA ARG A 249 -10.33 -7.86 13.18
C ARG A 249 -9.58 -7.66 11.83
N PRO A 250 -8.32 -7.20 11.84
CA PRO A 250 -7.54 -7.06 10.61
C PRO A 250 -7.58 -8.33 9.75
N GLY A 251 -7.70 -8.15 8.43
CA GLY A 251 -7.82 -9.21 7.44
C GLY A 251 -9.14 -9.99 7.43
N LYS A 252 -10.15 -9.60 8.22
CA LYS A 252 -11.48 -10.24 8.17
C LYS A 252 -12.07 -10.23 6.76
N ASN A 253 -11.98 -9.09 6.06
CA ASN A 253 -12.52 -8.95 4.71
C ASN A 253 -11.78 -9.85 3.71
N LEU A 254 -10.49 -10.09 3.91
CA LEU A 254 -9.67 -11.02 3.12
C LEU A 254 -10.02 -12.50 3.38
N SER A 255 -10.59 -12.82 4.53
CA SER A 255 -11.03 -14.20 4.81
C SER A 255 -12.32 -14.57 4.08
N GLN A 256 -13.09 -13.59 3.58
CA GLN A 256 -14.40 -13.78 2.93
C GLN A 256 -14.36 -13.43 1.43
N PRO A 257 -15.30 -13.94 0.60
CA PRO A 257 -15.34 -13.57 -0.81
C PRO A 257 -15.63 -12.07 -0.95
N ILE A 258 -14.95 -11.43 -1.89
CA ILE A 258 -15.12 -10.00 -2.17
C ILE A 258 -15.99 -9.90 -3.42
N LYS A 259 -17.24 -9.47 -3.26
CA LYS A 259 -18.14 -9.30 -4.41
C LYS A 259 -17.78 -8.01 -5.15
N ARG A 260 -17.94 -8.05 -6.48
CA ARG A 260 -17.54 -6.94 -7.37
C ARG A 260 -16.10 -6.48 -7.11
N ALA A 261 -15.21 -7.42 -6.85
CA ALA A 261 -13.78 -7.18 -6.87
C ALA A 261 -13.40 -6.60 -8.24
N ASP A 262 -12.56 -5.58 -8.26
CA ASP A 262 -12.15 -4.99 -9.54
C ASP A 262 -11.01 -5.83 -10.13
N PRO A 263 -11.09 -6.19 -11.43
CA PRO A 263 -10.19 -7.15 -12.07
C PRO A 263 -8.70 -6.78 -11.96
N HIS A 264 -8.38 -5.50 -11.78
CA HIS A 264 -7.01 -5.04 -11.70
C HIS A 264 -6.36 -5.36 -10.36
N ASP A 265 -7.13 -5.68 -9.30
CA ASP A 265 -6.56 -5.99 -7.97
C ASP A 265 -5.61 -7.17 -8.00
N TYR A 266 -5.88 -8.16 -8.87
CA TYR A 266 -4.96 -9.25 -9.14
C TYR A 266 -3.57 -8.72 -9.54
N TRP A 267 -3.50 -7.90 -10.58
CA TRP A 267 -2.24 -7.35 -11.10
C TRP A 267 -1.59 -6.40 -10.09
N VAL A 268 -2.35 -5.56 -9.42
CA VAL A 268 -1.84 -4.64 -8.39
C VAL A 268 -1.14 -5.43 -7.28
N ILE A 269 -1.77 -6.48 -6.75
CA ILE A 269 -1.19 -7.27 -5.65
C ILE A 269 0.07 -8.02 -6.10
N ILE A 270 0.06 -8.63 -7.30
CA ILE A 270 1.22 -9.36 -7.81
C ILE A 270 2.39 -8.42 -8.12
N LEU A 271 2.14 -7.26 -8.73
CA LEU A 271 3.19 -6.29 -9.03
C LEU A 271 3.76 -5.67 -7.75
N ILE A 272 2.93 -5.32 -6.77
CA ILE A 272 3.41 -4.81 -5.48
C ILE A 272 4.21 -5.89 -4.75
N LEU A 273 3.78 -7.16 -4.78
CA LEU A 273 4.57 -8.25 -4.22
C LEU A 273 5.92 -8.41 -4.94
N ALA A 274 5.94 -8.31 -6.27
CA ALA A 274 7.18 -8.41 -7.04
C ALA A 274 8.16 -7.29 -6.71
N ILE A 275 7.67 -6.05 -6.68
CA ILE A 275 8.51 -4.86 -6.52
C ILE A 275 8.87 -4.64 -5.05
N ALA A 276 7.85 -4.48 -4.21
CA ALA A 276 7.97 -4.08 -2.81
C ALA A 276 8.27 -5.28 -1.90
N GLY A 277 7.84 -6.48 -2.29
CA GLY A 277 8.22 -7.74 -1.63
C GLY A 277 9.57 -8.24 -2.09
N VAL A 278 9.67 -8.77 -3.32
CA VAL A 278 10.90 -9.44 -3.80
C VAL A 278 12.02 -8.44 -4.15
N GLY A 279 11.72 -7.39 -4.91
CA GLY A 279 12.71 -6.40 -5.38
C GLY A 279 13.43 -5.66 -4.25
N ILE A 280 12.69 -5.22 -3.22
CA ILE A 280 13.30 -4.60 -2.04
C ILE A 280 14.19 -5.58 -1.28
N GLN A 281 13.85 -6.87 -1.21
CA GLN A 281 14.73 -7.86 -0.57
C GLN A 281 15.98 -8.15 -1.39
N PHE A 282 15.94 -7.98 -2.72
CA PHE A 282 17.14 -8.04 -3.55
C PHE A 282 18.08 -6.85 -3.26
N LEU A 283 17.54 -5.62 -3.28
CA LEU A 283 18.33 -4.39 -3.18
C LEU A 283 18.75 -4.02 -1.74
N HIS A 284 17.87 -4.21 -0.76
CA HIS A 284 18.07 -3.82 0.64
C HIS A 284 18.14 -5.03 1.59
N GLY A 285 18.10 -6.25 1.07
CA GLY A 285 18.32 -7.47 1.83
C GLY A 285 19.62 -8.14 1.42
N LEU A 286 19.60 -8.85 0.29
CA LEU A 286 20.72 -9.66 -0.21
C LEU A 286 21.97 -8.83 -0.54
N GLN A 287 21.82 -7.60 -0.99
CA GLN A 287 22.94 -6.71 -1.27
C GLN A 287 23.79 -6.34 -0.03
N HIS A 288 23.23 -6.52 1.18
CA HIS A 288 23.94 -6.33 2.45
C HIS A 288 24.48 -7.66 3.02
N THR A 289 24.72 -8.66 2.17
CA THR A 289 25.34 -9.94 2.54
C THR A 289 26.61 -10.16 1.72
N GLY A 290 27.45 -11.13 2.12
CA GLY A 290 28.66 -11.49 1.37
C GLY A 290 28.38 -12.01 -0.05
N LEU A 291 27.11 -12.29 -0.40
CA LEU A 291 26.73 -12.62 -1.78
C LEU A 291 26.78 -11.41 -2.72
N ARG A 292 26.85 -10.17 -2.20
CA ARG A 292 26.72 -8.92 -2.97
C ARG A 292 27.33 -9.00 -4.37
N ASP A 293 28.62 -9.32 -4.48
CA ASP A 293 29.33 -9.24 -5.76
C ASP A 293 29.00 -10.41 -6.71
N SER A 294 28.47 -11.52 -6.17
CA SER A 294 28.04 -12.70 -6.94
C SER A 294 26.58 -12.66 -7.39
N LEU A 295 25.80 -11.68 -6.93
CA LEU A 295 24.38 -11.57 -7.29
C LEU A 295 24.23 -11.30 -8.80
N PRO A 296 23.32 -11.99 -9.50
CA PRO A 296 23.26 -11.96 -10.97
C PRO A 296 22.98 -10.55 -11.53
N TRP A 297 22.19 -9.73 -10.82
CA TRP A 297 21.93 -8.34 -11.21
C TRP A 297 23.13 -7.41 -10.96
N ASN A 298 23.99 -7.72 -9.99
CA ASN A 298 25.22 -6.95 -9.75
C ASN A 298 26.27 -7.27 -10.82
N VAL A 299 26.49 -8.56 -11.10
CA VAL A 299 27.41 -9.01 -12.17
C VAL A 299 26.98 -8.43 -13.52
N ALA A 300 25.71 -8.61 -13.90
CA ALA A 300 25.19 -8.08 -15.14
C ALA A 300 25.21 -6.54 -15.16
N GLY A 301 24.87 -5.89 -14.05
CA GLY A 301 24.86 -4.42 -13.96
C GLY A 301 26.25 -3.81 -14.12
N GLN A 302 27.28 -4.40 -13.49
CA GLN A 302 28.67 -3.97 -13.65
C GLN A 302 29.15 -4.14 -15.09
N TRP A 303 28.85 -5.27 -15.73
CA TRP A 303 29.16 -5.50 -17.14
C TRP A 303 28.48 -4.49 -18.07
N LEU A 304 27.21 -4.16 -17.81
CA LEU A 304 26.48 -3.14 -18.57
C LEU A 304 27.06 -1.73 -18.36
N HIS A 305 27.43 -1.37 -17.13
CA HIS A 305 28.07 -0.08 -16.85
C HIS A 305 29.38 0.09 -17.63
N GLN A 306 30.20 -0.96 -17.68
CA GLN A 306 31.44 -0.95 -18.45
C GLN A 306 31.18 -0.86 -19.96
N SER A 307 30.17 -1.58 -20.45
CA SER A 307 29.86 -1.63 -21.89
C SER A 307 29.23 -0.33 -22.42
N LEU A 308 28.41 0.34 -21.60
CA LEU A 308 27.68 1.55 -21.99
C LEU A 308 28.33 2.86 -21.54
N ALA A 309 29.45 2.79 -20.80
CA ALA A 309 30.15 3.94 -20.23
C ALA A 309 29.22 4.90 -19.43
N LEU A 310 28.21 4.35 -18.75
CA LEU A 310 27.23 5.11 -17.98
C LEU A 310 27.77 5.43 -16.57
N SER A 311 27.57 6.66 -16.12
CA SER A 311 28.02 7.09 -14.80
C SER A 311 27.28 6.36 -13.67
N THR A 312 28.05 5.81 -12.74
CA THR A 312 27.54 5.09 -11.56
C THR A 312 26.94 6.00 -10.49
N ASP A 313 27.23 7.30 -10.56
CA ASP A 313 26.71 8.28 -9.60
C ASP A 313 25.25 8.63 -9.86
N THR A 314 24.82 8.53 -11.12
CA THR A 314 23.45 8.85 -11.55
C THR A 314 22.63 7.60 -11.82
N TRP A 315 23.23 6.59 -12.46
CA TRP A 315 22.55 5.36 -12.84
C TRP A 315 23.01 4.18 -11.98
N ASN A 316 22.05 3.45 -11.44
CA ASN A 316 22.20 2.18 -10.74
C ASN A 316 21.57 1.06 -11.60
N LEU A 317 22.30 0.60 -12.60
CA LEU A 317 21.80 -0.46 -13.49
C LEU A 317 21.59 -1.78 -12.75
N SER A 318 22.40 -2.06 -11.73
CA SER A 318 22.22 -3.23 -10.87
C SER A 318 20.87 -3.22 -10.15
N GLY A 319 20.44 -2.05 -9.65
CA GLY A 319 19.12 -1.88 -9.07
C GLY A 319 18.00 -2.08 -10.09
N LEU A 320 18.11 -1.48 -11.28
CA LEU A 320 17.12 -1.69 -12.35
C LEU A 320 17.00 -3.17 -12.75
N LEU A 321 18.13 -3.87 -12.90
CA LEU A 321 18.14 -5.30 -13.23
C LEU A 321 17.54 -6.15 -12.11
N ALA A 322 17.77 -5.78 -10.83
CA ALA A 322 17.14 -6.45 -9.69
C ALA A 322 15.61 -6.30 -9.74
N LEU A 323 15.10 -5.11 -10.07
CA LEU A 323 13.66 -4.85 -10.25
C LEU A 323 13.08 -5.70 -11.38
N LEU A 324 13.74 -5.71 -12.55
CA LEU A 324 13.30 -6.48 -13.72
C LEU A 324 13.32 -7.98 -13.43
N LEU A 325 14.35 -8.48 -12.74
CA LEU A 325 14.42 -9.88 -12.33
C LEU A 325 13.31 -10.23 -11.33
N ALA A 326 13.03 -9.37 -10.35
CA ALA A 326 11.95 -9.59 -9.39
C ALA A 326 10.59 -9.69 -10.09
N LEU A 327 10.32 -8.86 -11.10
CA LEU A 327 9.13 -8.95 -11.94
C LEU A 327 9.11 -10.23 -12.79
N LEU A 328 10.23 -10.54 -13.45
CA LEU A 328 10.40 -11.71 -14.32
C LEU A 328 10.23 -13.03 -13.56
N LEU A 329 10.57 -13.07 -12.28
CA LEU A 329 10.35 -14.24 -11.44
C LEU A 329 8.91 -14.27 -10.90
N THR A 330 8.45 -13.18 -10.28
CA THR A 330 7.20 -13.18 -9.51
C THR A 330 5.96 -13.28 -10.40
N VAL A 331 5.91 -12.52 -11.50
CA VAL A 331 4.72 -12.47 -12.36
C VAL A 331 4.46 -13.83 -13.05
N PRO A 332 5.45 -14.48 -13.69
CA PRO A 332 5.25 -15.80 -14.27
C PRO A 332 4.95 -16.87 -13.22
N VAL A 333 5.66 -16.90 -12.09
CA VAL A 333 5.42 -17.88 -11.02
C VAL A 333 3.98 -17.77 -10.50
N ALA A 334 3.49 -16.55 -10.25
CA ALA A 334 2.10 -16.32 -9.87
C ALA A 334 1.12 -16.75 -10.95
N THR A 335 1.34 -16.32 -12.19
CA THR A 335 0.44 -16.59 -13.31
C THR A 335 0.34 -18.09 -13.60
N LEU A 336 1.47 -18.80 -13.60
CA LEU A 336 1.53 -20.25 -13.80
C LEU A 336 0.89 -21.01 -12.64
N GLY A 337 1.18 -20.62 -11.39
CA GLY A 337 0.58 -21.21 -10.20
C GLY A 337 -0.94 -21.11 -10.20
N TYR A 338 -1.50 -19.92 -10.46
CA TYR A 338 -2.95 -19.74 -10.52
C TYR A 338 -3.60 -20.41 -11.75
N ARG A 339 -2.93 -20.40 -12.91
CA ARG A 339 -3.43 -21.13 -14.09
C ARG A 339 -3.47 -22.63 -13.85
N ALA A 340 -2.44 -23.20 -13.22
CA ALA A 340 -2.40 -24.61 -12.87
C ALA A 340 -3.50 -24.97 -11.85
N ALA A 341 -3.65 -24.16 -10.80
CA ALA A 341 -4.72 -24.32 -9.82
C ALA A 341 -6.12 -24.24 -10.47
N ALA A 342 -6.34 -23.32 -11.40
CA ALA A 342 -7.60 -23.16 -12.12
C ALA A 342 -7.91 -24.35 -13.03
N ARG A 343 -6.90 -24.90 -13.71
CA ARG A 343 -7.03 -26.11 -14.53
C ARG A 343 -7.47 -27.32 -13.70
N LEU A 344 -6.94 -27.49 -12.48
CA LEU A 344 -7.36 -28.56 -11.57
C LEU A 344 -8.82 -28.44 -11.14
N LEU A 345 -9.35 -27.22 -11.06
CA LEU A 345 -10.75 -26.93 -10.72
C LEU A 345 -11.69 -26.87 -11.93
N LYS A 346 -11.14 -26.91 -13.15
CA LYS A 346 -11.88 -26.62 -14.41
C LYS A 346 -12.61 -25.28 -14.37
N GLN A 347 -12.01 -24.28 -13.71
CA GLN A 347 -12.56 -22.92 -13.56
C GLN A 347 -11.77 -21.92 -14.41
N PRO A 348 -12.36 -20.77 -14.78
CA PRO A 348 -11.63 -19.71 -15.48
C PRO A 348 -10.49 -19.17 -14.62
N PRO A 349 -9.26 -19.04 -15.15
CA PRO A 349 -8.08 -18.68 -14.37
C PRO A 349 -8.18 -17.28 -13.77
N GLN A 350 -8.82 -16.34 -14.45
CA GLN A 350 -8.98 -14.96 -13.97
C GLN A 350 -9.81 -14.88 -12.68
N THR A 351 -10.90 -15.64 -12.59
CA THR A 351 -11.79 -15.62 -11.42
C THR A 351 -11.09 -16.21 -10.19
N LEU A 352 -10.41 -17.35 -10.37
CA LEU A 352 -9.66 -17.97 -9.27
C LEU A 352 -8.47 -17.11 -8.85
N ALA A 353 -7.72 -16.57 -9.81
CA ALA A 353 -6.57 -15.72 -9.54
C ALA A 353 -6.96 -14.45 -8.78
N LEU A 354 -8.06 -13.78 -9.18
CA LEU A 354 -8.57 -12.60 -8.48
C LEU A 354 -8.99 -12.94 -7.05
N ASP A 355 -9.70 -14.06 -6.84
CA ASP A 355 -10.10 -14.48 -5.50
C ASP A 355 -8.86 -14.78 -4.64
N LEU A 356 -7.94 -15.63 -5.11
CA LEU A 356 -6.80 -16.08 -4.31
C LEU A 356 -5.71 -15.02 -4.12
N ALA A 357 -5.53 -14.07 -5.04
CA ALA A 357 -4.50 -13.04 -4.91
C ALA A 357 -4.70 -12.14 -3.69
N TYR A 358 -5.94 -11.88 -3.27
CA TYR A 358 -6.21 -11.13 -2.02
C TYR A 358 -5.58 -11.77 -0.78
N ALA A 359 -5.31 -13.09 -0.78
CA ALA A 359 -4.61 -13.75 0.30
C ALA A 359 -3.14 -13.31 0.45
N LEU A 360 -2.52 -12.74 -0.59
CA LEU A 360 -1.13 -12.31 -0.60
C LEU A 360 -0.91 -10.91 0.02
N ALA A 361 -1.98 -10.13 0.21
CA ALA A 361 -1.88 -8.75 0.70
C ALA A 361 -1.12 -8.62 2.04
N PRO A 362 -1.32 -9.50 3.05
CA PRO A 362 -0.57 -9.39 4.31
C PRO A 362 0.93 -9.59 4.15
N MET A 363 1.36 -10.52 3.29
CA MET A 363 2.78 -10.78 3.04
C MET A 363 3.45 -9.58 2.38
N ALA A 364 2.79 -8.94 1.40
CA ALA A 364 3.32 -7.75 0.75
C ALA A 364 3.51 -6.60 1.76
N ILE A 365 2.50 -6.31 2.58
CA ILE A 365 2.55 -5.19 3.54
C ILE A 365 3.56 -5.46 4.66
N LEU A 366 3.48 -6.62 5.33
CA LEU A 366 4.35 -6.95 6.46
C LEU A 366 5.81 -7.15 6.04
N GLY A 367 6.05 -7.53 4.79
CA GLY A 367 7.39 -7.64 4.20
C GLY A 367 8.16 -6.33 4.11
N LEU A 368 7.45 -5.18 4.02
CA LEU A 368 8.03 -3.85 3.89
C LEU A 368 8.33 -3.17 5.22
N ILE A 369 7.63 -3.57 6.28
CA ILE A 369 7.72 -2.92 7.59
C ILE A 369 9.15 -2.87 8.14
N PRO A 370 9.96 -3.95 8.09
CA PRO A 370 11.31 -3.89 8.64
C PRO A 370 12.22 -2.88 7.96
N HIS A 371 12.12 -2.75 6.64
CA HIS A 371 12.89 -1.77 5.89
C HIS A 371 12.48 -0.35 6.26
N ALA A 372 11.17 -0.08 6.29
CA ALA A 372 10.65 1.26 6.57
C ALA A 372 10.87 1.69 8.03
N VAL A 373 10.57 0.82 9.01
CA VAL A 373 10.78 1.10 10.44
C VAL A 373 12.26 1.20 10.78
N GLY A 374 13.08 0.29 10.26
CA GLY A 374 14.53 0.30 10.50
C GLY A 374 15.17 1.59 9.97
N THR A 375 14.85 1.97 8.74
CA THR A 375 15.39 3.20 8.13
C THR A 375 14.90 4.45 8.86
N PHE A 376 13.63 4.48 9.29
CA PHE A 376 13.12 5.58 10.09
C PHE A 376 13.85 5.70 11.44
N ALA A 377 13.94 4.62 12.21
CA ALA A 377 14.53 4.65 13.54
C ALA A 377 16.04 4.99 13.51
N MET A 378 16.77 4.47 12.52
CA MET A 378 18.22 4.69 12.43
C MET A 378 18.60 6.03 11.77
N LYS A 379 17.81 6.52 10.81
CA LYS A 379 18.21 7.66 9.95
C LYS A 379 17.21 8.80 9.96
N TYR A 380 15.96 8.55 9.52
CA TYR A 380 15.04 9.66 9.25
C TYR A 380 14.44 10.31 10.49
N GLY A 381 14.17 9.54 11.54
CA GLY A 381 13.58 10.02 12.79
C GLY A 381 14.49 11.02 13.53
N PRO A 382 15.76 10.68 13.81
CA PRO A 382 16.71 11.59 14.44
C PRO A 382 16.93 12.85 13.59
N ALA A 383 17.11 12.69 12.27
CA ALA A 383 17.26 13.81 11.35
C ALA A 383 16.02 14.72 11.39
N LEU A 384 14.81 14.15 11.42
CA LEU A 384 13.57 14.92 11.48
C LEU A 384 13.49 15.75 12.76
N VAL A 385 13.90 15.20 13.91
CA VAL A 385 13.95 15.96 15.17
C VAL A 385 14.95 17.11 15.05
N ASN A 386 16.17 16.85 14.58
CA ASN A 386 17.21 17.86 14.47
C ASN A 386 16.78 19.01 13.53
N GLU A 387 16.21 18.66 12.38
CA GLU A 387 15.70 19.63 11.40
C GLU A 387 14.52 20.45 11.90
N THR A 388 13.60 19.81 12.64
CA THR A 388 12.48 20.51 13.25
C THR A 388 12.97 21.44 14.35
N GLY A 389 13.96 21.01 15.14
CA GLY A 389 14.62 21.85 16.13
C GLY A 389 15.24 23.08 15.49
N ALA A 390 16.03 22.89 14.43
CA ALA A 390 16.68 23.97 13.70
C ALA A 390 15.66 24.98 13.13
N LEU A 391 14.55 24.50 12.56
CA LEU A 391 13.46 25.36 12.08
C LEU A 391 12.84 26.21 13.20
N LEU A 392 12.75 25.67 14.41
CA LEU A 392 12.23 26.35 15.59
C LEU A 392 13.29 27.20 16.33
N GLY A 393 14.53 27.25 15.84
CA GLY A 393 15.64 27.98 16.46
C GLY A 393 16.35 27.23 17.60
N TYR A 394 16.13 25.92 17.74
CA TYR A 394 16.77 25.08 18.75
C TYR A 394 17.83 24.16 18.14
N ALA A 395 18.98 24.01 18.80
CA ALA A 395 20.04 23.08 18.38
C ALA A 395 19.84 21.68 19.00
N TRP A 396 18.75 20.99 18.63
CA TRP A 396 18.53 19.62 19.08
C TRP A 396 19.51 18.65 18.41
N HIS A 397 20.00 17.70 19.19
CA HIS A 397 20.90 16.64 18.75
C HIS A 397 20.33 15.29 19.19
N ALA A 398 19.36 14.80 18.43
CA ALA A 398 18.83 13.47 18.57
C ALA A 398 19.82 12.45 18.00
N GLU A 399 20.23 11.50 18.85
CA GLU A 399 20.94 10.30 18.42
C GLU A 399 20.00 9.33 17.68
N PRO A 400 20.55 8.36 16.91
CA PRO A 400 19.77 7.27 16.34
C PRO A 400 18.83 6.63 17.35
N PHE A 401 17.53 6.56 17.05
CA PHE A 401 16.54 5.95 17.92
C PHE A 401 16.74 4.44 18.08
N ALA A 402 17.54 3.85 17.18
CA ALA A 402 18.00 2.48 17.30
C ALA A 402 19.34 2.28 16.60
N GLN A 403 20.03 1.21 17.01
CA GLN A 403 21.29 0.77 16.45
C GLN A 403 21.15 -0.62 15.83
N ARG A 404 22.09 -0.96 14.93
CA ARG A 404 22.12 -2.30 14.32
C ARG A 404 22.35 -3.35 15.41
N GLY A 405 21.39 -4.25 15.56
CA GLY A 405 21.49 -5.37 16.52
C GLY A 405 20.50 -5.27 17.68
N ASP A 406 19.80 -4.14 17.84
CA ASP A 406 18.77 -3.94 18.87
C ASP A 406 17.72 -5.05 18.85
N THR A 407 17.38 -5.56 20.03
CA THR A 407 16.44 -6.68 20.20
C THR A 407 15.07 -6.39 19.57
N TRP A 408 14.58 -5.16 19.69
CA TRP A 408 13.28 -4.79 19.13
C TRP A 408 13.30 -4.77 17.59
N LEU A 409 14.41 -4.38 16.95
CA LEU A 409 14.57 -4.47 15.49
C LEU A 409 14.59 -5.94 15.02
N LYS A 410 15.13 -6.86 15.82
CA LYS A 410 15.03 -8.31 15.55
C LYS A 410 13.56 -8.79 15.57
N VAL A 411 12.75 -8.29 16.50
CA VAL A 411 11.30 -8.59 16.55
C VAL A 411 10.59 -8.05 15.31
N VAL A 412 10.90 -6.82 14.87
CA VAL A 412 10.33 -6.26 13.64
C VAL A 412 10.69 -7.12 12.42
N ASN A 413 11.92 -7.64 12.37
CA ASN A 413 12.36 -8.57 11.31
C ASN A 413 11.61 -9.93 11.30
N LEU A 414 10.79 -10.24 12.31
CA LEU A 414 9.89 -11.41 12.31
C LEU A 414 8.57 -11.15 11.57
N LEU A 415 8.19 -9.89 11.34
CA LEU A 415 6.93 -9.54 10.69
C LEU A 415 6.76 -10.12 9.28
N PRO A 416 7.79 -10.18 8.40
CA PRO A 416 7.66 -10.83 7.10
C PRO A 416 7.28 -12.31 7.21
N TRP A 417 7.80 -13.02 8.21
CA TRP A 417 7.46 -14.43 8.46
C TRP A 417 6.01 -14.59 8.94
N LEU A 418 5.54 -13.68 9.81
CA LEU A 418 4.13 -13.61 10.17
C LEU A 418 3.24 -13.34 8.93
N GLY A 419 3.68 -12.48 8.02
CA GLY A 419 3.01 -12.20 6.75
C GLY A 419 2.93 -13.41 5.82
N ILE A 420 4.00 -14.22 5.75
CA ILE A 420 4.02 -15.51 5.04
C ILE A 420 3.00 -16.46 5.66
N LEU A 421 3.07 -16.71 6.97
CA LEU A 421 2.16 -17.63 7.67
C LEU A 421 0.70 -17.21 7.54
N TRP A 422 0.42 -15.91 7.64
CA TRP A 422 -0.92 -15.36 7.49
C TRP A 422 -1.43 -15.56 6.05
N SER A 423 -0.62 -15.26 5.04
CA SER A 423 -0.98 -15.46 3.64
C SER A 423 -1.19 -16.94 3.29
N LEU A 424 -0.40 -17.85 3.86
CA LEU A 424 -0.60 -19.29 3.71
C LEU A 424 -1.97 -19.73 4.26
N ARG A 425 -2.32 -19.26 5.46
CA ARG A 425 -3.61 -19.53 6.10
C ARG A 425 -4.78 -18.96 5.31
N LEU A 426 -4.66 -17.73 4.81
CA LEU A 426 -5.72 -17.11 4.00
C LEU A 426 -5.90 -17.84 2.67
N THR A 427 -4.81 -18.24 2.01
CA THR A 427 -4.88 -19.02 0.77
C THR A 427 -5.59 -20.35 1.03
N TRP A 428 -5.30 -21.03 2.13
CA TRP A 428 -5.99 -22.27 2.52
C TRP A 428 -7.49 -22.04 2.72
N GLN A 429 -7.86 -21.02 3.49
CA GLN A 429 -9.26 -20.69 3.76
C GLN A 429 -10.03 -20.37 2.48
N ARG A 430 -9.45 -19.58 1.58
CA ARG A 430 -10.09 -19.22 0.30
C ARG A 430 -10.16 -20.42 -0.63
N ALA A 431 -9.08 -21.18 -0.78
CA ALA A 431 -9.05 -22.41 -1.59
C ALA A 431 -10.07 -23.45 -1.12
N SER A 432 -10.32 -23.57 0.19
CA SER A 432 -11.31 -24.49 0.75
C SER A 432 -12.77 -24.21 0.36
N ARG A 433 -13.04 -23.04 -0.24
CA ARG A 433 -14.36 -22.71 -0.81
C ARG A 433 -14.55 -23.17 -2.25
N TRP A 434 -13.47 -23.54 -2.92
CA TRP A 434 -13.47 -23.95 -4.33
C TRP A 434 -13.52 -25.47 -4.50
N THR A 435 -13.18 -26.25 -3.47
CA THR A 435 -13.25 -27.71 -3.50
C THR A 435 -13.53 -28.28 -2.11
N THR A 436 -14.21 -29.43 -2.08
CA THR A 436 -14.46 -30.23 -0.88
C THR A 436 -13.46 -31.38 -0.71
N GLY A 437 -12.72 -31.75 -1.77
CA GLY A 437 -11.76 -32.86 -1.76
C GLY A 437 -10.44 -32.47 -1.11
N LYS A 438 -10.02 -33.17 -0.05
CA LYS A 438 -8.79 -32.86 0.71
C LYS A 438 -7.52 -32.86 -0.16
N ALA A 439 -7.37 -33.86 -1.04
CA ALA A 439 -6.21 -33.96 -1.94
C ALA A 439 -6.19 -32.83 -2.98
N GLN A 440 -7.34 -32.53 -3.58
CA GLN A 440 -7.48 -31.44 -4.54
C GLN A 440 -7.24 -30.08 -3.87
N LEU A 441 -7.73 -29.88 -2.65
CA LEU A 441 -7.48 -28.69 -1.83
C LEU A 441 -5.99 -28.47 -1.59
N LEU A 442 -5.27 -29.51 -1.16
CA LEU A 442 -3.84 -29.43 -0.92
C LEU A 442 -3.06 -29.08 -2.20
N ALA A 443 -3.43 -29.68 -3.34
CA ALA A 443 -2.81 -29.37 -4.64
C ALA A 443 -3.08 -27.91 -5.07
N ILE A 444 -4.32 -27.44 -4.97
CA ILE A 444 -4.69 -26.05 -5.29
C ILE A 444 -3.95 -25.08 -4.37
N TRP A 445 -3.91 -25.37 -3.07
CA TRP A 445 -3.22 -24.54 -2.09
C TRP A 445 -1.73 -24.46 -2.39
N ALA A 446 -1.07 -25.59 -2.65
CA ALA A 446 0.35 -25.63 -2.98
C ALA A 446 0.68 -24.81 -4.24
N LEU A 447 -0.12 -24.93 -5.29
CA LEU A 447 0.04 -24.19 -6.55
C LEU A 447 -0.26 -22.69 -6.39
N ALA A 448 -1.33 -22.34 -5.68
CA ALA A 448 -1.71 -20.94 -5.42
C ALA A 448 -0.71 -20.23 -4.50
N CYS A 449 0.01 -20.98 -3.65
CA CYS A 449 1.08 -20.45 -2.81
C CYS A 449 2.41 -20.28 -3.56
N ALA A 450 2.51 -20.53 -4.87
CA ALA A 450 3.75 -20.37 -5.63
C ALA A 450 4.47 -19.01 -5.42
N PRO A 451 3.77 -17.85 -5.40
CA PRO A 451 4.40 -16.57 -5.07
C PRO A 451 4.92 -16.50 -3.62
N ILE A 452 4.23 -17.15 -2.68
CA ILE A 452 4.64 -17.23 -1.28
C ILE A 452 5.91 -18.08 -1.16
N TRP A 453 6.01 -19.19 -1.90
CA TRP A 453 7.20 -20.03 -1.93
C TRP A 453 8.41 -19.28 -2.50
N LEU A 454 8.23 -18.54 -3.60
CA LEU A 454 9.28 -17.70 -4.16
C LEU A 454 9.78 -16.67 -3.13
N TYR A 455 8.87 -15.92 -2.50
CA TYR A 455 9.24 -14.93 -1.50
C TYR A 455 9.92 -15.57 -0.27
N SER A 456 9.42 -16.72 0.18
CA SER A 456 10.00 -17.48 1.29
C SER A 456 11.41 -17.98 0.96
N ALA A 457 11.65 -18.46 -0.27
CA ALA A 457 12.97 -18.86 -0.72
C ALA A 457 13.95 -17.68 -0.70
N VAL A 458 13.55 -16.51 -1.20
CA VAL A 458 14.38 -15.28 -1.13
C VAL A 458 14.71 -14.92 0.32
N MET A 459 13.74 -14.98 1.22
CA MET A 459 13.95 -14.70 2.65
C MET A 459 14.87 -15.72 3.33
N LEU A 460 14.73 -17.01 3.02
CA LEU A 460 15.61 -18.07 3.53
C LEU A 460 17.04 -17.92 3.01
N ILE A 461 17.21 -17.64 1.71
CA ILE A 461 18.53 -17.37 1.12
C ILE A 461 19.17 -16.16 1.81
N LYS A 462 18.40 -15.10 2.05
CA LYS A 462 18.89 -13.92 2.78
C LYS A 462 19.38 -14.29 4.18
N VAL A 463 18.59 -15.03 4.95
CA VAL A 463 18.99 -15.46 6.31
C VAL A 463 20.23 -16.35 6.26
N ALA A 464 20.27 -17.33 5.35
CA ALA A 464 21.42 -18.21 5.18
C ALA A 464 22.68 -17.43 4.79
N ALA A 465 22.56 -16.46 3.87
CA ALA A 465 23.67 -15.60 3.46
C ALA A 465 24.18 -14.72 4.60
N PHE A 466 23.30 -14.18 5.45
CA PHE A 466 23.70 -13.43 6.65
C PHE A 466 24.47 -14.29 7.66
N ILE A 467 24.14 -15.58 7.78
CA ILE A 467 24.79 -16.49 8.73
C ILE A 467 26.11 -17.04 8.17
N LEU A 468 26.12 -17.46 6.91
CA LEU A 468 27.23 -18.18 6.30
C LEU A 468 28.27 -17.27 5.65
N LEU A 469 27.84 -16.08 5.19
CA LEU A 469 28.66 -15.12 4.45
C LEU A 469 28.46 -13.71 5.04
N PRO A 470 28.82 -13.48 6.31
CA PRO A 470 28.76 -12.13 6.87
C PRO A 470 29.67 -11.20 6.04
N LEU A 471 29.15 -10.03 5.69
CA LEU A 471 30.00 -9.00 5.07
C LEU A 471 31.18 -8.71 6.01
N PRO A 472 32.43 -8.71 5.53
CA PRO A 472 33.53 -8.22 6.34
C PRO A 472 33.19 -6.80 6.79
N HIS A 473 33.36 -6.51 8.08
CA HIS A 473 33.10 -5.21 8.66
C HIS A 473 33.80 -4.12 7.83
N MET A 474 33.02 -3.39 7.02
CA MET A 474 33.47 -2.13 6.45
C MET A 474 33.52 -1.14 7.62
N HIS A 475 34.66 -1.11 8.31
CA HIS A 475 35.06 0.03 9.12
C HIS A 475 35.21 1.22 8.18
N HIS A 476 34.20 2.08 8.11
CA HIS A 476 34.32 3.46 7.65
C HIS A 476 33.37 4.34 8.44
#